data_AF-A0A081SEW7-F1
#
_entry.id   AF-A0A081SEW7-F1
#
_cell.length_a   1.000
_cell.length_b   1.000
_cell.length_c   1.000
_cell.angle_alpha   90.00
_cell.angle_beta   90.00
_cell.angle_gamma   90.00
#
_symmetry.space_group_name_H-M   'P 1'
#
loop_
_entity.id
_entity.type
_entity.pdbx_description
1 polymer ?
#
loop_
_entity_poly.entity_id
_entity_poly.type
_entity_poly.pdbx_seq_one_letter_code
_entity_poly.pdbx_strand_id
1 'polypeptide(L)'
;MNSASRYRGFLLGSLVGDALGLPANGRPHHIVRMYFKGIKGYTDEYYTTASPTGLRAGQTSIDPRPILKSLPENPSLGIDLWIHNFFQLSETWQKTLTKLSHELLEKSTLEQTLLGKLFDEKAKQKILDGLDLFPTDLVSHFDGAMTEPDAIQFALSMLLRNHDDFETTVLSTINMGGLSRLTGAIAGGMMGLLHGEKSIPESLILGLEHSEEILSALNS
;
A
#
# COMPACT_ATOMS: atom_id res chain seq x y z
N MET A 1 -2.74 11.22 18.53
CA MET A 1 -2.22 9.85 18.33
C MET A 1 -0.70 9.90 18.31
N ASN A 2 0.00 9.00 18.99
CA ASN A 2 1.47 9.09 19.10
C ASN A 2 2.17 8.61 17.83
N SER A 3 3.43 9.03 17.61
CA SER A 3 4.24 8.63 16.45
C SER A 3 4.48 7.12 16.40
N ALA A 4 4.66 6.46 17.54
CA ALA A 4 4.87 5.02 17.63
C ALA A 4 3.68 4.22 17.05
N SER A 5 2.44 4.58 17.39
CA SER A 5 1.23 3.91 16.87
C SER A 5 1.06 4.14 15.36
N ARG A 6 1.41 5.32 14.85
CA ARG A 6 1.39 5.63 13.40
C ARG A 6 2.48 4.89 12.64
N TYR A 7 3.66 4.76 13.24
CA TYR A 7 4.74 3.96 12.69
C TYR A 7 4.39 2.47 12.65
N ARG A 8 3.83 1.90 13.72
CA ARG A 8 3.33 0.52 13.71
C ARG A 8 2.20 0.33 12.68
N GLY A 9 1.32 1.32 12.58
CA GLY A 9 0.29 1.38 11.54
C GLY A 9 0.88 1.38 10.14
N PHE A 10 1.97 2.12 9.89
CA PHE A 10 2.67 2.13 8.61
C PHE A 10 3.15 0.73 8.22
N LEU A 11 3.83 0.03 9.15
CA LEU A 11 4.36 -1.30 8.91
C LEU A 11 3.23 -2.31 8.65
N LEU A 12 2.26 -2.40 9.56
CA LEU A 12 1.13 -3.32 9.45
C LEU A 12 0.25 -3.01 8.23
N GLY A 13 -0.04 -1.74 7.99
CA GLY A 13 -0.85 -1.31 6.86
C GLY A 13 -0.18 -1.63 5.53
N SER A 14 1.14 -1.47 5.43
CA SER A 14 1.90 -1.87 4.24
C SER A 14 1.80 -3.37 3.99
N LEU A 15 1.90 -4.20 5.05
CA LEU A 15 1.78 -5.65 4.95
C LEU A 15 0.38 -6.09 4.53
N VAL A 16 -0.64 -5.55 5.18
CA VAL A 16 -2.05 -5.85 4.89
C VAL A 16 -2.38 -5.48 3.45
N GLY A 17 -1.98 -4.28 3.01
CA GLY A 17 -2.21 -3.82 1.66
C GLY A 17 -1.46 -4.63 0.59
N ASP A 18 -0.19 -4.99 0.85
CA ASP A 18 0.61 -5.84 -0.04
C ASP A 18 -0.05 -7.21 -0.20
N ALA A 19 -0.39 -7.88 0.90
CA ALA A 19 -0.99 -9.22 0.89
C ALA A 19 -2.39 -9.25 0.26
N LEU A 20 -3.24 -8.24 0.53
CA LEU A 20 -4.56 -8.15 -0.11
C LEU A 20 -4.43 -7.87 -1.62
N GLY A 21 -3.46 -7.04 -2.01
CA GLY A 21 -3.24 -6.66 -3.40
C GLY A 21 -2.53 -7.72 -4.24
N LEU A 22 -1.85 -8.69 -3.62
CA LEU A 22 -0.99 -9.65 -4.30
C LEU A 22 -1.72 -10.52 -5.34
N PRO A 23 -2.91 -11.11 -5.08
CA PRO A 23 -3.62 -11.93 -6.07
C PRO A 23 -4.06 -11.16 -7.33
N ALA A 24 -4.31 -9.84 -7.18
CA ALA A 24 -4.69 -8.96 -8.28
C ALA A 24 -3.48 -8.38 -9.05
N ASN A 25 -2.26 -8.63 -8.57
CA ASN A 25 -1.08 -7.93 -9.06
C ASN A 25 -0.71 -8.38 -10.49
N GLY A 26 -0.44 -7.41 -11.36
CA GLY A 26 -0.20 -7.60 -12.78
C GLY A 26 -1.47 -7.88 -13.60
N ARG A 27 -2.67 -7.83 -12.98
CA ARG A 27 -3.94 -8.10 -13.68
C ARG A 27 -4.65 -6.79 -14.00
N PRO A 28 -5.25 -6.65 -15.20
CA PRO A 28 -6.05 -5.47 -15.51
C PRO A 28 -7.39 -5.49 -14.74
N HIS A 29 -7.93 -4.31 -14.46
CA HIS A 29 -9.17 -4.13 -13.67
C HIS A 29 -10.32 -5.07 -14.06
N HIS A 30 -10.57 -5.24 -15.37
CA HIS A 30 -11.67 -6.09 -15.84
C HIS A 30 -11.46 -7.58 -15.50
N ILE A 31 -10.22 -8.06 -15.46
CA ILE A 31 -9.89 -9.44 -15.03
C ILE A 31 -10.16 -9.58 -13.53
N VAL A 32 -9.76 -8.60 -12.72
CA VAL A 32 -10.04 -8.59 -11.28
C VAL A 32 -11.56 -8.65 -11.04
N ARG A 33 -12.34 -7.84 -11.75
CA ARG A 33 -13.80 -7.83 -11.63
C ARG A 33 -14.46 -9.12 -12.10
N MET A 34 -14.03 -9.66 -13.23
CA MET A 34 -14.68 -10.83 -13.86
C MET A 34 -14.33 -12.14 -13.16
N TYR A 35 -13.06 -12.36 -12.82
CA TYR A 35 -12.59 -13.66 -12.34
C TYR A 35 -12.50 -13.73 -10.81
N PHE A 36 -12.14 -12.62 -10.15
CA PHE A 36 -12.07 -12.57 -8.68
C PHE A 36 -13.39 -12.09 -8.07
N LYS A 37 -14.32 -11.56 -8.88
CA LYS A 37 -15.57 -10.91 -8.43
C LYS A 37 -15.31 -9.78 -7.42
N GLY A 38 -14.14 -9.15 -7.57
CA GLY A 38 -13.57 -8.21 -6.63
C GLY A 38 -12.94 -8.89 -5.41
N ILE A 39 -11.76 -8.43 -5.02
CA ILE A 39 -11.08 -8.82 -3.78
C ILE A 39 -11.85 -8.24 -2.60
N LYS A 40 -12.19 -9.10 -1.62
CA LYS A 40 -12.94 -8.73 -0.41
C LYS A 40 -12.20 -9.10 0.89
N GLY A 41 -10.99 -9.63 0.75
CA GLY A 41 -10.22 -10.23 1.83
C GLY A 41 -9.14 -11.12 1.25
N TYR A 42 -8.42 -11.82 2.12
CA TYR A 42 -7.39 -12.76 1.70
C TYR A 42 -7.99 -13.96 0.97
N THR A 43 -7.36 -14.33 -0.14
CA THR A 43 -7.78 -15.48 -0.95
C THR A 43 -6.56 -16.27 -1.36
N ASP A 44 -6.65 -17.60 -1.29
CA ASP A 44 -5.67 -18.42 -1.98
C ASP A 44 -5.78 -18.21 -3.50
N GLU A 45 -4.66 -18.25 -4.17
CA GLU A 45 -4.59 -18.24 -5.63
C GLU A 45 -3.94 -19.54 -6.10
N TYR A 46 -4.76 -20.55 -6.39
CA TYR A 46 -4.31 -21.83 -6.91
C TYR A 46 -4.27 -21.76 -8.45
N TYR A 47 -3.05 -21.81 -9.00
CA TYR A 47 -2.73 -21.96 -10.42
C TYR A 47 -3.00 -20.75 -11.32
N THR A 48 -1.97 -19.92 -11.46
CA THR A 48 -1.81 -19.08 -12.66
C THR A 48 -0.41 -19.28 -13.23
N THR A 49 -0.22 -19.05 -14.53
CA THR A 49 1.10 -19.14 -15.18
C THR A 49 2.13 -18.17 -14.58
N ALA A 50 1.67 -17.17 -13.80
CA ALA A 50 2.50 -16.20 -13.10
C ALA A 50 2.96 -16.66 -11.70
N SER A 51 2.28 -17.65 -11.07
CA SER A 51 2.67 -18.21 -9.76
C SER A 51 2.56 -19.74 -9.77
N PRO A 52 3.63 -20.46 -10.17
CA PRO A 52 3.61 -21.91 -10.33
C PRO A 52 3.32 -22.70 -9.04
N THR A 53 3.59 -22.09 -7.87
CA THR A 53 3.35 -22.69 -6.55
C THR A 53 2.01 -22.30 -5.94
N GLY A 54 1.28 -21.36 -6.57
CA GLY A 54 0.12 -20.69 -5.99
C GLY A 54 0.49 -19.70 -4.88
N LEU A 55 -0.44 -18.80 -4.56
CA LEU A 55 -0.34 -17.89 -3.41
C LEU A 55 -1.25 -18.37 -2.29
N ARG A 56 -0.80 -18.22 -1.04
CA ARG A 56 -1.63 -18.49 0.14
C ARG A 56 -2.37 -17.24 0.57
N ALA A 57 -3.57 -17.43 1.13
CA ALA A 57 -4.31 -16.37 1.78
C ALA A 57 -3.44 -15.69 2.85
N GLY A 58 -3.30 -14.36 2.77
CA GLY A 58 -2.54 -13.56 3.73
C GLY A 58 -1.05 -13.48 3.44
N GLN A 59 -0.55 -14.19 2.43
CA GLN A 59 0.86 -14.14 2.05
C GLN A 59 1.26 -12.74 1.55
N THR A 60 2.37 -12.22 2.08
CA THR A 60 3.03 -11.02 1.54
C THR A 60 4.00 -11.38 0.41
N SER A 61 4.31 -10.41 -0.42
CA SER A 61 5.15 -10.57 -1.61
C SER A 61 6.58 -11.01 -1.32
N ILE A 62 7.09 -10.66 -0.15
CA ILE A 62 8.34 -11.15 0.43
C ILE A 62 8.14 -11.38 1.93
N ASP A 63 8.99 -12.22 2.53
CA ASP A 63 8.94 -12.48 3.98
C ASP A 63 9.34 -11.22 4.77
N PRO A 64 8.43 -10.63 5.56
CA PRO A 64 8.69 -9.38 6.26
C PRO A 64 9.47 -9.59 7.55
N ARG A 65 9.49 -10.80 8.11
CA ARG A 65 9.98 -11.07 9.47
C ARG A 65 11.46 -10.72 9.67
N PRO A 66 12.38 -11.03 8.72
CA PRO A 66 13.78 -10.61 8.84
C PRO A 66 13.94 -9.08 8.84
N ILE A 67 13.14 -8.38 8.04
CA ILE A 67 13.16 -6.92 7.94
C ILE A 67 12.68 -6.33 9.26
N LEU A 68 11.51 -6.75 9.75
CA LEU A 68 10.91 -6.28 11.01
C LEU A 68 11.88 -6.40 12.19
N LYS A 69 12.54 -7.55 12.34
CA LYS A 69 13.52 -7.80 13.40
C LYS A 69 14.78 -6.92 13.33
N SER A 70 15.03 -6.31 12.18
CA SER A 70 16.20 -5.43 11.96
C SER A 70 15.86 -3.95 12.10
N LEU A 71 14.59 -3.59 12.29
CA LEU A 71 14.17 -2.20 12.36
C LEU A 71 14.65 -1.54 13.66
N PRO A 72 15.15 -0.29 13.59
CA PRO A 72 15.50 0.47 14.77
C PRO A 72 14.25 0.97 15.50
N GLU A 73 14.38 1.25 16.80
CA GLU A 73 13.30 1.85 17.60
C GLU A 73 12.88 3.24 17.09
N ASN A 74 13.78 3.96 16.41
CA ASN A 74 13.49 5.28 15.86
C ASN A 74 12.52 5.17 14.66
N PRO A 75 11.31 5.74 14.73
CA PRO A 75 10.31 5.60 13.66
C PRO A 75 10.78 6.10 12.29
N SER A 76 11.50 7.22 12.24
CA SER A 76 11.98 7.81 10.99
C SER A 76 13.00 6.89 10.29
N LEU A 77 14.00 6.40 11.03
CA LEU A 77 14.97 5.44 10.48
C LEU A 77 14.31 4.09 10.14
N GLY A 78 13.32 3.68 10.93
CA GLY A 78 12.54 2.49 10.69
C GLY A 78 11.72 2.57 9.39
N ILE A 79 11.13 3.72 9.09
CA ILE A 79 10.44 3.99 7.82
C ILE A 79 11.42 3.87 6.65
N ASP A 80 12.61 4.46 6.75
CA ASP A 80 13.62 4.43 5.68
C ASP A 80 14.03 2.99 5.34
N LEU A 81 14.38 2.21 6.37
CA LEU A 81 14.76 0.80 6.20
C LEU A 81 13.59 -0.06 5.71
N TRP A 82 12.37 0.21 6.18
CA TRP A 82 11.20 -0.50 5.70
C TRP A 82 10.93 -0.23 4.22
N ILE A 83 10.94 1.03 3.78
CA ILE A 83 10.75 1.40 2.38
C ILE A 83 11.83 0.77 1.50
N HIS A 84 13.08 0.82 1.95
CA HIS A 84 14.21 0.26 1.20
C HIS A 84 14.08 -1.26 0.98
N ASN A 85 13.69 -1.99 2.02
CA ASN A 85 13.73 -3.46 2.01
C ASN A 85 12.39 -4.11 1.63
N PHE A 86 11.25 -3.46 1.91
CA PHE A 86 9.92 -4.08 1.74
C PHE A 86 9.27 -3.75 0.38
N PHE A 87 9.29 -2.48 -0.04
CA PHE A 87 8.47 -2.00 -1.16
C PHE A 87 8.99 -2.43 -2.55
N GLN A 88 10.27 -2.82 -2.66
CA GLN A 88 10.91 -3.26 -3.91
C GLN A 88 10.83 -2.21 -5.04
N LEU A 89 11.06 -0.93 -4.70
CA LEU A 89 11.04 0.20 -5.63
C LEU A 89 12.45 0.52 -6.15
N SER A 90 12.54 1.19 -7.30
CA SER A 90 13.78 1.86 -7.72
C SER A 90 14.17 3.01 -6.78
N GLU A 91 15.46 3.37 -6.74
CA GLU A 91 16.02 4.37 -5.80
C GLU A 91 15.29 5.72 -5.86
N THR A 92 14.91 6.18 -7.05
CA THR A 92 14.17 7.43 -7.24
C THR A 92 12.84 7.41 -6.49
N TRP A 93 12.10 6.31 -6.62
CA TRP A 93 10.76 6.19 -6.04
C TRP A 93 10.77 5.81 -4.57
N GLN A 94 11.82 5.11 -4.09
CA GLN A 94 12.11 4.99 -2.67
C GLN A 94 12.24 6.37 -2.01
N LYS A 95 13.06 7.27 -2.58
CA LYS A 95 13.25 8.63 -2.05
C LYS A 95 11.95 9.42 -1.99
N THR A 96 11.11 9.32 -3.02
CA THR A 96 9.79 9.98 -3.03
C THR A 96 8.88 9.43 -1.94
N LEU A 97 8.78 8.11 -1.80
CA LEU A 97 7.94 7.46 -0.79
C LEU A 97 8.42 7.76 0.64
N THR A 98 9.74 7.81 0.84
CA THR A 98 10.37 8.20 2.11
C THR A 98 9.99 9.62 2.48
N LYS A 99 10.15 10.60 1.57
CA LYS A 99 9.76 12.00 1.83
C LYS A 99 8.29 12.15 2.18
N LEU A 100 7.41 11.47 1.44
CA LEU A 100 5.98 11.42 1.76
C LEU A 100 5.75 10.89 3.17
N SER A 101 6.36 9.75 3.50
CA SER A 101 6.16 9.07 4.79
C SER A 101 6.63 9.92 5.97
N HIS A 102 7.74 10.64 5.84
CA HIS A 102 8.21 11.58 6.87
C HIS A 102 7.26 12.75 7.05
N GLU A 103 6.77 13.36 5.96
CA GLU A 103 5.81 14.46 6.05
C GLU A 103 4.49 14.03 6.72
N LEU A 104 4.01 12.81 6.42
CA LEU A 104 2.82 12.26 7.10
C LEU A 104 3.09 11.91 8.57
N LEU A 105 4.27 11.37 8.88
CA LEU A 105 4.66 11.11 10.27
C LEU A 105 4.75 12.42 11.07
N GLU A 106 5.23 13.50 10.49
CA GLU A 106 5.32 14.80 11.15
C GLU A 106 3.94 15.46 11.31
N LYS A 107 3.15 15.53 10.23
CA LYS A 107 1.94 16.36 10.17
C LYS A 107 0.65 15.62 10.49
N SER A 108 0.61 14.30 10.35
CA SER A 108 -0.61 13.48 10.44
C SER A 108 -1.71 13.87 9.45
N THR A 109 -1.37 14.56 8.36
CA THR A 109 -2.33 15.00 7.34
C THR A 109 -1.74 14.83 5.94
N LEU A 110 -2.58 14.45 4.98
CA LEU A 110 -2.23 14.40 3.57
C LEU A 110 -2.91 15.59 2.87
N GLU A 111 -2.12 16.62 2.57
CA GLU A 111 -2.62 17.82 1.88
C GLU A 111 -2.14 17.84 0.43
N GLN A 112 -2.98 18.36 -0.48
CA GLN A 112 -2.61 18.52 -1.90
C GLN A 112 -1.37 19.41 -2.09
N THR A 113 -1.10 20.32 -1.16
CA THR A 113 0.09 21.19 -1.15
C THR A 113 1.40 20.39 -1.08
N LEU A 114 1.37 19.20 -0.47
CA LEU A 114 2.52 18.30 -0.39
C LEU A 114 2.95 17.78 -1.77
N LEU A 115 2.01 17.64 -2.71
CA LEU A 115 2.30 17.11 -4.05
C LEU A 115 3.36 17.95 -4.78
N GLY A 116 3.33 19.28 -4.63
CA GLY A 116 4.31 20.17 -5.25
C GLY A 116 5.73 20.05 -4.68
N LYS A 117 5.90 19.41 -3.52
CA LYS A 117 7.22 19.09 -2.96
C LYS A 117 7.78 17.75 -3.46
N LEU A 118 6.89 16.86 -3.91
CA LEU A 118 7.19 15.47 -4.23
C LEU A 118 7.27 15.22 -5.74
N PHE A 119 6.50 15.97 -6.53
CA PHE A 119 6.30 15.75 -7.95
C PHE A 119 6.48 17.04 -8.74
N ASP A 120 6.86 16.90 -10.02
CA ASP A 120 6.78 18.00 -10.97
C ASP A 120 5.30 18.37 -11.26
N GLU A 121 5.06 19.50 -11.93
CA GLU A 121 3.71 19.98 -12.20
C GLU A 121 2.88 19.00 -13.07
N LYS A 122 3.53 18.24 -13.98
CA LYS A 122 2.82 17.28 -14.83
C LYS A 122 2.31 16.10 -14.00
N ALA A 123 3.17 15.50 -13.17
CA ALA A 123 2.81 14.39 -12.31
C ALA A 123 1.85 14.81 -11.20
N LYS A 124 2.03 16.01 -10.62
CA LYS A 124 1.07 16.60 -9.68
C LYS A 124 -0.31 16.76 -10.32
N GLN A 125 -0.39 17.35 -11.51
CA GLN A 125 -1.69 17.51 -12.18
C GLN A 125 -2.32 16.15 -12.50
N LYS A 126 -1.50 15.16 -12.93
CA LYS A 126 -1.98 13.79 -13.17
C LYS A 126 -2.65 13.19 -11.93
N ILE A 127 -2.08 13.39 -10.73
CA ILE A 127 -2.68 12.96 -9.45
C ILE A 127 -4.02 13.66 -9.20
N LEU A 128 -4.03 15.00 -9.34
CA LEU A 128 -5.21 15.81 -9.03
C LEU A 128 -6.38 15.53 -9.99
N ASP A 129 -6.10 15.31 -11.27
CA ASP A 129 -7.11 14.93 -12.26
C ASP A 129 -7.80 13.61 -11.86
N GLY A 130 -7.11 12.71 -11.17
CA GLY A 130 -7.64 11.42 -10.73
C GLY A 130 -8.71 11.50 -9.63
N LEU A 131 -8.87 12.64 -8.95
CA LEU A 131 -9.81 12.76 -7.83
C LEU A 131 -11.27 12.65 -8.27
N ASP A 132 -11.58 13.22 -9.44
CA ASP A 132 -12.94 13.31 -9.98
C ASP A 132 -13.27 12.20 -10.99
N LEU A 133 -12.32 11.29 -11.28
CA LEU A 133 -12.53 10.22 -12.24
C LEU A 133 -13.35 9.07 -11.67
N PHE A 134 -14.19 8.48 -12.52
CA PHE A 134 -14.79 7.18 -12.23
C PHE A 134 -13.70 6.10 -12.20
N PRO A 135 -13.90 4.99 -11.46
CA PRO A 135 -12.85 3.98 -11.27
C PRO A 135 -12.23 3.46 -12.57
N THR A 136 -13.02 3.20 -13.61
CA THR A 136 -12.50 2.72 -14.90
C THR A 136 -11.64 3.75 -15.61
N ASP A 137 -12.05 5.02 -15.57
CA ASP A 137 -11.32 6.12 -16.20
C ASP A 137 -10.02 6.41 -15.45
N LEU A 138 -10.05 6.26 -14.12
CA LEU A 138 -8.88 6.38 -13.26
C LEU A 138 -7.82 5.33 -13.61
N VAL A 139 -8.21 4.08 -13.81
CA VAL A 139 -7.27 3.02 -14.23
C VAL A 139 -6.65 3.34 -15.59
N SER A 140 -7.46 3.79 -16.55
CA SER A 140 -6.96 4.18 -17.88
C SER A 140 -6.03 5.39 -17.82
N HIS A 141 -6.31 6.37 -16.96
CA HIS A 141 -5.50 7.57 -16.77
C HIS A 141 -4.10 7.27 -16.23
N PHE A 142 -3.96 6.26 -15.38
CA PHE A 142 -2.68 5.84 -14.81
C PHE A 142 -1.98 4.71 -15.56
N ASP A 143 -2.45 4.34 -16.75
CA ASP A 143 -2.05 3.11 -17.45
C ASP A 143 -2.41 1.86 -16.63
N GLY A 144 -3.32 1.02 -17.14
CA GLY A 144 -3.90 -0.09 -16.38
C GLY A 144 -2.90 -1.18 -15.95
N ALA A 145 -1.72 -1.25 -16.58
CA ALA A 145 -0.63 -2.10 -16.10
C ALA A 145 0.15 -1.46 -14.95
N MET A 146 0.26 -0.12 -14.97
CA MET A 146 1.04 0.76 -14.09
C MET A 146 2.56 0.52 -14.12
N THR A 147 3.31 1.61 -14.26
CA THR A 147 4.73 1.67 -13.88
C THR A 147 4.86 2.03 -12.39
N GLU A 148 6.07 1.95 -11.80
CA GLU A 148 6.31 2.45 -10.42
C GLU A 148 5.82 3.91 -10.20
N PRO A 149 6.14 4.89 -11.08
CA PRO A 149 5.60 6.24 -10.98
C PRO A 149 4.07 6.25 -10.94
N ASP A 150 3.44 5.50 -11.84
CA ASP A 150 1.99 5.51 -11.98
C ASP A 150 1.33 4.87 -10.77
N ALA A 151 1.90 3.80 -10.21
CA ALA A 151 1.40 3.17 -9.00
C ALA A 151 1.44 4.13 -7.79
N ILE A 152 2.54 4.87 -7.62
CA ILE A 152 2.65 5.86 -6.54
C ILE A 152 1.63 6.99 -6.72
N GLN A 153 1.53 7.55 -7.93
CA GLN A 153 0.61 8.64 -8.22
C GLN A 153 -0.86 8.20 -8.13
N PHE A 154 -1.18 6.98 -8.58
CA PHE A 154 -2.49 6.36 -8.45
C PHE A 154 -2.85 6.15 -6.98
N ALA A 155 -1.96 5.57 -6.17
CA ALA A 155 -2.21 5.37 -4.74
C ALA A 155 -2.43 6.70 -4.01
N LEU A 156 -1.69 7.75 -4.35
CA LEU A 156 -1.93 9.10 -3.83
C LEU A 156 -3.28 9.67 -4.26
N SER A 157 -3.69 9.45 -5.50
CA SER A 157 -5.02 9.85 -5.98
C SER A 157 -6.12 9.14 -5.17
N MET A 158 -5.95 7.84 -4.91
CA MET A 158 -6.89 7.07 -4.09
C MET A 158 -6.95 7.55 -2.64
N LEU A 159 -5.80 7.87 -2.03
CA LEU A 159 -5.74 8.42 -0.66
C LEU A 159 -6.39 9.81 -0.57
N LEU A 160 -6.14 10.68 -1.56
CA LEU A 160 -6.67 12.04 -1.60
C LEU A 160 -8.18 12.11 -1.89
N ARG A 161 -8.78 11.02 -2.38
CA ARG A 161 -10.25 10.86 -2.47
C ARG A 161 -10.89 10.69 -1.09
N ASN A 162 -10.08 10.62 -0.02
CA ASN A 162 -10.44 10.78 1.38
C ASN A 162 -11.61 9.88 1.81
N HIS A 163 -11.42 8.56 1.64
CA HIS A 163 -12.27 7.60 2.32
C HIS A 163 -11.95 7.63 3.83
N ASP A 164 -12.99 7.64 4.66
CA ASP A 164 -12.83 7.83 6.11
C ASP A 164 -12.36 6.55 6.86
N ASP A 165 -12.20 5.43 6.15
CA ASP A 165 -11.83 4.14 6.75
C ASP A 165 -10.77 3.37 5.94
N PHE A 166 -9.97 2.58 6.67
CA PHE A 166 -8.84 1.83 6.15
C PHE A 166 -9.25 0.82 5.08
N GLU A 167 -10.28 0.03 5.34
CA GLU A 167 -10.67 -1.10 4.51
C GLU A 167 -11.22 -0.62 3.16
N THR A 168 -12.10 0.38 3.16
CA THR A 168 -12.61 1.00 1.92
C THR A 168 -11.46 1.56 1.07
N THR A 169 -10.50 2.26 1.70
CA THR A 169 -9.36 2.84 0.98
C THR A 169 -8.51 1.75 0.32
N VAL A 170 -8.11 0.74 1.07
CA VAL A 170 -7.24 -0.32 0.57
C VAL A 170 -7.97 -1.19 -0.45
N LEU A 171 -9.20 -1.65 -0.16
CA LEU A 171 -9.95 -2.50 -1.07
C LEU A 171 -10.30 -1.78 -2.38
N SER A 172 -10.71 -0.51 -2.33
CA SER A 172 -10.98 0.24 -3.56
C SER A 172 -9.72 0.45 -4.42
N THR A 173 -8.56 0.60 -3.78
CA THR A 173 -7.27 0.75 -4.46
C THR A 173 -6.84 -0.54 -5.16
N ILE A 174 -6.78 -1.67 -4.43
CA ILE A 174 -6.27 -2.93 -4.99
C ILE A 174 -7.20 -3.53 -6.05
N ASN A 175 -8.51 -3.28 -5.97
CA ASN A 175 -9.49 -3.80 -6.91
C ASN A 175 -9.36 -3.17 -8.32
N MET A 176 -8.53 -2.13 -8.46
CA MET A 176 -8.19 -1.57 -9.78
C MET A 176 -7.17 -2.42 -10.55
N GLY A 177 -6.49 -3.37 -9.90
CA GLY A 177 -5.48 -4.20 -10.54
C GLY A 177 -4.17 -3.42 -10.81
N GLY A 178 -3.50 -3.72 -11.92
CA GLY A 178 -2.19 -3.15 -12.24
C GLY A 178 -1.13 -3.62 -11.24
N LEU A 179 -0.34 -2.70 -10.70
CA LEU A 179 0.59 -2.99 -9.59
C LEU A 179 -0.12 -3.02 -8.22
N SER A 180 -1.24 -3.74 -8.11
CA SER A 180 -2.13 -3.72 -6.93
C SER A 180 -1.45 -4.10 -5.61
N ARG A 181 -0.42 -4.94 -5.65
CA ARG A 181 0.43 -5.21 -4.49
C ARG A 181 1.08 -3.93 -3.98
N LEU A 182 1.74 -3.19 -4.87
CA LEU A 182 2.45 -1.95 -4.53
C LEU A 182 1.47 -0.84 -4.15
N THR A 183 0.40 -0.64 -4.91
CA THR A 183 -0.59 0.40 -4.60
C THR A 183 -1.33 0.10 -3.30
N GLY A 184 -1.62 -1.18 -3.03
CA GLY A 184 -2.14 -1.65 -1.75
C GLY A 184 -1.18 -1.37 -0.59
N ALA A 185 0.09 -1.74 -0.72
CA ALA A 185 1.11 -1.48 0.28
C ALA A 185 1.25 0.03 0.59
N ILE A 186 1.25 0.88 -0.43
CA ILE A 186 1.29 2.34 -0.26
C ILE A 186 0.03 2.81 0.44
N ALA A 187 -1.16 2.48 -0.07
CA ALA A 187 -2.42 2.94 0.51
C ALA A 187 -2.57 2.52 1.97
N GLY A 188 -2.33 1.24 2.29
CA GLY A 188 -2.40 0.73 3.65
C GLY A 188 -1.35 1.36 4.57
N GLY A 189 -0.11 1.48 4.11
CA GLY A 189 0.95 2.13 4.88
C GLY A 189 0.62 3.59 5.21
N MET A 190 0.17 4.37 4.23
CA MET A 190 -0.18 5.78 4.45
C MET A 190 -1.41 5.93 5.34
N MET A 191 -2.44 5.08 5.20
CA MET A 191 -3.57 5.04 6.13
C MET A 191 -3.09 4.74 7.56
N GLY A 192 -2.13 3.84 7.72
CA GLY A 192 -1.47 3.58 9.00
C GLY A 192 -0.72 4.79 9.57
N LEU A 193 0.02 5.54 8.73
CA LEU A 193 0.69 6.78 9.14
C LEU A 193 -0.31 7.88 9.54
N LEU A 194 -1.44 7.98 8.85
CA LEU A 194 -2.46 8.99 9.11
C LEU A 194 -3.29 8.65 10.36
N HIS A 195 -3.67 7.38 10.51
CA HIS A 195 -4.73 6.96 11.44
C HIS A 195 -4.28 5.96 12.52
N GLY A 196 -3.01 5.53 12.51
CA GLY A 196 -2.43 4.62 13.49
C GLY A 196 -2.88 3.16 13.35
N GLU A 197 -2.18 2.26 14.05
CA GLU A 197 -2.40 0.82 13.97
C GLU A 197 -3.84 0.40 14.32
N LYS A 198 -4.51 1.12 15.23
CA LYS A 198 -5.88 0.81 15.66
C LYS A 198 -6.94 1.12 14.60
N SER A 199 -6.58 1.84 13.53
CA SER A 199 -7.48 2.07 12.40
C SER A 199 -7.57 0.85 11.46
N ILE A 200 -6.62 -0.07 11.56
CA ILE A 200 -6.56 -1.28 10.74
C ILE A 200 -7.48 -2.33 11.37
N PRO A 201 -8.44 -2.90 10.62
CA PRO A 201 -9.26 -4.00 11.12
C PRO A 201 -8.41 -5.17 11.64
N GLU A 202 -8.64 -5.58 12.88
CA GLU A 202 -7.87 -6.64 13.54
C GLU A 202 -7.92 -7.97 12.76
N SER A 203 -9.06 -8.28 12.14
CA SER A 203 -9.22 -9.46 11.28
C SER A 203 -8.28 -9.47 10.08
N LEU A 204 -7.92 -8.30 9.54
CA LEU A 204 -6.95 -8.21 8.45
C LEU A 204 -5.53 -8.44 8.97
N ILE A 205 -5.19 -7.93 10.15
CA ILE A 205 -3.88 -8.19 10.77
C ILE A 205 -3.72 -9.67 11.07
N LEU A 206 -4.72 -10.28 11.72
CA LEU A 206 -4.68 -11.70 12.08
C LEU A 206 -4.75 -12.63 10.86
N GLY A 207 -5.33 -12.15 9.76
CA GLY A 207 -5.42 -12.89 8.51
C GLY A 207 -4.14 -12.91 7.67
N LEU A 208 -3.11 -12.14 8.03
CA LEU A 208 -1.78 -12.26 7.41
C LEU A 208 -1.20 -13.66 7.64
N GLU A 209 -0.52 -14.20 6.63
CA GLU A 209 0.27 -15.41 6.81
C GLU A 209 1.39 -15.09 7.81
N HIS A 210 1.59 -15.95 8.82
CA HIS A 210 2.52 -15.72 9.92
C HIS A 210 2.22 -14.47 10.79
N SER A 211 0.94 -14.13 10.97
CA SER A 211 0.52 -12.97 11.76
C SER A 211 1.07 -12.96 13.19
N GLU A 212 1.13 -14.12 13.86
CA GLU A 212 1.73 -14.24 15.20
C GLU A 212 3.21 -13.86 15.22
N GLU A 213 4.01 -14.38 14.28
CA GLU A 213 5.43 -14.07 14.21
C GLU A 213 5.70 -12.62 13.75
N ILE A 214 4.85 -12.08 12.88
CA ILE A 214 4.88 -10.67 12.47
C ILE A 214 4.63 -9.76 13.68
N LEU A 215 3.58 -10.04 14.45
CA LEU A 215 3.24 -9.26 15.65
C LEU A 215 4.33 -9.38 16.73
N SER A 216 4.93 -10.56 16.89
CA SER A 216 6.06 -10.74 17.78
C SER A 216 7.28 -9.90 17.35
N ALA A 217 7.59 -9.85 16.05
CA ALA A 217 8.72 -9.09 15.53
C ALA A 217 8.52 -7.55 15.60
N LEU A 218 7.27 -7.09 15.66
CA LEU A 218 6.96 -5.67 15.87
C LEU A 218 7.11 -5.23 17.34
N ASN A 219 7.10 -6.17 18.28
CA ASN A 219 7.15 -5.91 19.72
C ASN A 219 8.54 -6.15 20.33
N SER A 220 9.47 -6.72 19.56
CA SER A 220 10.87 -6.95 19.93
C SER A 220 11.73 -5.73 19.68
#